data_AF-A0A350G1C7-F1
#
_entry.id   AF-A0A350G1C7-F1
#
_cell.length_a   1.000
_cell.length_b   1.000
_cell.length_c   1.000
_cell.angle_alpha   90.00
_cell.angle_beta   90.00
_cell.angle_gamma   90.00
#
_symmetry.space_group_name_H-M   'P 1'
#
loop_
_entity.id
_entity.type
_entity.pdbx_description
1 polymer ?
#
loop_
_entity_poly.entity_id
_entity_poly.type
_entity_poly.pdbx_seq_one_letter_code
_entity_poly.pdbx_strand_id
1 'polypeptide(L)'
;YTTLTGPTELLPVSTKVKVTYGGTSVEKSQNVATTPHFLFNTGKVTSSTCTKYRYGFGSYMTFTDPMELLAVSTKFSDVNGPDILTTPISGNTVNVVCN
;
A
#
# COMPACT_ATOMS: atom_id res chain seq x y z
N TYR A 1 -17.28 -7.12 2.92
CA TYR A 1 -16.37 -6.97 4.07
C TYR A 1 -17.11 -6.24 5.16
N THR A 2 -16.89 -6.63 6.42
CA THR A 2 -17.34 -5.87 7.59
C THR A 2 -16.15 -5.09 8.10
N THR A 3 -16.28 -3.78 8.27
CA THR A 3 -15.20 -2.94 8.82
C THR A 3 -15.08 -3.20 10.31
N LEU A 4 -13.87 -3.55 10.76
CA LEU A 4 -13.59 -3.75 12.17
C LEU A 4 -13.31 -2.38 12.81
N THR A 5 -14.09 -1.98 13.80
CA THR A 5 -13.94 -0.71 14.54
C THR A 5 -13.40 -0.93 15.95
N GLY A 6 -13.12 -2.17 16.33
CA GLY A 6 -12.61 -2.58 17.63
C GLY A 6 -12.24 -4.07 17.65
N PRO A 7 -11.91 -4.63 18.83
CA PRO A 7 -11.64 -6.05 18.98
C PRO A 7 -12.78 -6.90 18.43
N THR A 8 -12.46 -7.87 17.58
CA THR A 8 -13.43 -8.78 16.96
C THR A 8 -12.87 -10.19 17.02
N GLU A 9 -13.68 -11.13 17.51
CA GLU A 9 -13.31 -12.55 17.51
C GLU A 9 -13.57 -13.17 16.13
N LEU A 10 -12.61 -13.96 15.66
CA LEU A 10 -12.68 -14.68 14.40
C LEU A 10 -12.76 -16.18 14.67
N LEU A 11 -13.60 -16.87 13.90
CA LEU A 11 -13.64 -18.33 13.94
C LEU A 11 -12.27 -18.91 13.50
N PRO A 12 -11.85 -20.05 14.09
CA PRO A 12 -10.56 -20.70 13.78
C PRO A 12 -10.62 -21.42 12.42
N VAL A 13 -10.89 -20.67 11.35
CA VAL A 13 -11.01 -21.13 9.96
C VAL A 13 -10.26 -20.18 9.03
N SER A 14 -10.23 -20.49 7.74
CA SER A 14 -9.70 -19.56 6.73
C SER A 14 -10.52 -18.27 6.70
N THR A 15 -9.88 -17.15 7.04
CA THR A 15 -10.49 -15.82 7.06
C THR A 15 -9.73 -14.90 6.10
N LYS A 16 -10.49 -14.05 5.39
CA LYS A 16 -9.95 -13.00 4.52
C LYS A 16 -10.00 -11.65 5.21
N VAL A 17 -8.86 -10.98 5.29
CA VAL A 17 -8.73 -9.62 5.83
C VAL A 17 -8.20 -8.71 4.72
N LYS A 18 -8.81 -7.53 4.59
CA LYS A 18 -8.41 -6.51 3.64
C LYS A 18 -8.12 -5.21 4.37
N VAL A 19 -6.98 -4.60 4.05
CA VAL A 19 -6.61 -3.25 4.51
C VAL A 19 -6.62 -2.32 3.32
N THR A 20 -7.29 -1.18 3.46
CA THR A 20 -7.27 -0.08 2.49
C THR A 20 -6.49 1.09 3.09
N TYR A 21 -5.49 1.59 2.37
CA TYR A 21 -4.66 2.72 2.81
C TYR A 21 -4.06 3.44 1.59
N GLY A 22 -3.97 4.77 1.66
CA GLY A 22 -3.35 5.58 0.60
C GLY A 22 -3.98 5.42 -0.79
N GLY A 23 -5.26 5.05 -0.89
CA GLY A 23 -6.00 4.87 -2.14
C GLY A 23 -5.92 3.46 -2.78
N THR A 24 -5.23 2.51 -2.14
CA THR A 24 -5.19 1.10 -2.58
C THR A 24 -5.57 0.15 -1.45
N SER A 25 -5.68 -1.15 -1.75
CA SER A 25 -5.94 -2.17 -0.75
C SER A 25 -5.15 -3.45 -0.98
N VAL A 26 -4.77 -4.11 0.11
CA VAL A 26 -4.16 -5.45 0.11
C VAL A 26 -5.08 -6.40 0.86
N GLU A 27 -5.31 -7.59 0.30
CA GLU A 27 -6.04 -8.68 0.94
C GLU A 27 -5.10 -9.84 1.27
N LYS A 28 -5.31 -10.45 2.43
CA LYS A 28 -4.67 -11.71 2.81
C LYS A 28 -5.73 -12.70 3.28
N SER A 29 -5.56 -13.95 2.87
CA SER A 29 -6.37 -15.08 3.33
C SER A 29 -5.45 -16.06 4.04
N GLN A 30 -5.78 -16.42 5.28
CA GLN A 30 -5.04 -17.44 6.03
C GLN A 30 -5.96 -18.14 7.03
N ASN A 31 -5.57 -19.35 7.44
CA ASN A 31 -6.25 -20.07 8.51
C ASN A 31 -5.87 -19.45 9.86
N VAL A 32 -6.85 -18.86 10.54
CA VAL A 32 -6.64 -18.17 11.83
C VAL A 32 -6.25 -19.15 12.94
N ALA A 33 -6.65 -20.43 12.82
CA ALA A 33 -6.28 -21.46 13.79
C ALA A 33 -4.77 -21.76 13.81
N THR A 34 -4.10 -21.64 12.67
CA THR A 34 -2.66 -21.94 12.53
C THR A 34 -1.80 -20.69 12.46
N THR A 35 -2.32 -19.60 11.87
CA THR A 35 -1.63 -18.32 11.74
C THR A 35 -2.59 -17.20 12.18
N PRO A 36 -2.56 -16.79 13.46
CA PRO A 36 -3.55 -15.85 14.01
C PRO A 36 -3.26 -14.37 13.70
N HIS A 37 -2.06 -14.05 13.20
CA HIS A 37 -1.65 -12.67 12.92
C HIS A 37 -1.65 -12.36 11.42
N PHE A 38 -2.36 -11.29 11.04
CA PHE A 38 -2.29 -10.75 9.68
C PHE A 38 -1.33 -9.56 9.66
N LEU A 39 -0.19 -9.70 8.97
CA LEU A 39 0.78 -8.63 8.83
C LEU A 39 0.51 -7.83 7.55
N PHE A 40 0.24 -6.53 7.64
CA PHE A 40 0.18 -5.61 6.52
C PHE A 40 1.23 -4.53 6.73
N ASN A 41 2.14 -4.38 5.77
CA ASN A 41 3.25 -3.44 5.90
C ASN A 41 3.13 -2.30 4.89
N THR A 42 3.61 -1.14 5.31
CA THR A 42 3.89 0.00 4.43
C THR A 42 5.39 0.13 4.21
N GLY A 43 5.75 0.76 3.10
CA GLY A 43 7.11 1.24 2.86
C GLY A 43 7.11 2.76 2.81
N LYS A 44 8.17 3.35 3.39
CA LYS A 44 8.40 4.79 3.30
C LYS A 44 8.87 5.13 1.90
N VAL A 45 8.18 6.04 1.23
CA VAL A 45 8.59 6.56 -0.08
C VAL A 45 9.03 8.01 0.08
N THR A 46 10.19 8.31 -0.48
CA THR A 46 10.72 9.67 -0.56
C THR A 46 10.96 10.06 -2.02
N SER A 47 10.75 11.32 -2.36
CA SER A 47 11.14 11.85 -3.66
C SER A 47 11.19 13.38 -3.64
N SER A 48 12.24 13.95 -4.24
CA SER A 48 12.34 15.40 -4.48
C SER A 48 11.84 15.82 -5.87
N THR A 49 11.46 14.87 -6.73
CA THR A 49 11.14 15.10 -8.15
C THR A 49 9.72 14.69 -8.52
N CYS A 50 9.18 13.66 -7.87
CA CYS A 50 7.84 13.17 -8.16
C CYS A 50 6.79 14.04 -7.48
N THR A 51 5.67 14.30 -8.16
CA THR A 51 4.59 15.16 -7.64
C THR A 51 3.26 14.42 -7.54
N LYS A 52 3.13 13.28 -8.23
CA LYS A 52 1.92 12.48 -8.24
C LYS A 52 2.21 10.99 -8.28
N TYR A 53 1.24 10.20 -7.84
CA TYR A 53 1.32 8.75 -7.89
C TYR A 53 -0.05 8.13 -8.20
N ARG A 54 -0.06 6.88 -8.69
CA ARG A 54 -1.29 6.11 -8.94
C ARG A 54 -1.04 4.61 -8.84
N TYR A 55 -2.13 3.86 -8.71
CA TYR A 55 -2.11 2.40 -8.80
C TYR A 55 -2.73 1.96 -10.12
N GLY A 56 -2.01 1.12 -10.88
CA GLY A 56 -2.50 0.59 -12.16
C GLY A 56 -2.88 1.69 -13.17
N PHE A 57 -4.16 1.73 -13.54
CA PHE A 57 -4.77 2.75 -14.42
C PHE A 57 -5.71 3.69 -13.67
N GLY A 58 -5.68 3.68 -12.33
CA GLY A 58 -6.46 4.59 -11.50
C GLY A 58 -6.05 6.06 -11.69
N SER A 59 -6.85 6.95 -11.11
CA SER A 59 -6.56 8.39 -11.07
C SER A 59 -5.26 8.67 -10.31
N TYR A 60 -4.56 9.73 -10.74
CA TYR A 60 -3.42 10.24 -9.98
C TYR A 60 -3.87 10.91 -8.68
N MET A 61 -3.07 10.72 -7.65
CA MET A 61 -3.13 11.37 -6.35
C MET A 61 -1.86 12.19 -6.14
N THR A 62 -1.92 13.22 -5.30
CA THR A 62 -0.77 14.06 -4.97
C THR A 62 0.25 13.29 -4.17
N PHE A 63 1.51 13.33 -4.59
CA PHE A 63 2.62 12.82 -3.79
C PHE A 63 3.11 13.91 -2.82
N THR A 64 3.13 13.59 -1.53
CA THR A 64 3.71 14.37 -0.43
C THR A 64 4.97 13.65 0.06
N ASP A 65 6.09 14.35 0.08
CA ASP A 65 7.37 13.81 0.58
C ASP A 65 7.55 14.09 2.08
N PRO A 66 7.89 13.10 2.91
CA PRO A 66 7.76 11.65 2.67
C PRO A 66 6.32 11.16 2.89
N MET A 67 6.00 9.97 2.37
CA MET A 67 4.76 9.27 2.73
C MET A 67 4.96 7.75 2.90
N GLU A 68 4.06 7.14 3.65
CA GLU A 68 3.94 5.68 3.74
C GLU A 68 2.93 5.18 2.71
N LEU A 69 3.24 4.08 2.02
CA LEU A 69 2.33 3.44 1.07
C LEU A 69 2.32 1.93 1.27
N LEU A 70 1.18 1.28 0.99
CA LEU A 70 1.11 -0.18 1.00
C LEU A 70 2.10 -0.76 0.00
N ALA A 71 2.66 -1.93 0.32
CA ALA A 71 3.64 -2.63 -0.52
C ALA A 71 3.00 -3.24 -1.79
N VAL A 72 2.53 -2.36 -2.68
CA VAL A 72 1.93 -2.69 -3.97
C VAL A 72 2.59 -1.89 -5.08
N SER A 73 2.52 -2.44 -6.29
CA SER A 73 3.04 -1.77 -7.49
C SER A 73 2.37 -0.41 -7.67
N THR A 74 3.18 0.65 -7.60
CA THR A 74 2.76 2.05 -7.62
C THR A 74 3.53 2.79 -8.70
N LYS A 75 2.82 3.56 -9.52
CA LYS A 75 3.40 4.43 -10.54
C LYS A 75 3.57 5.82 -9.97
N PHE A 76 4.76 6.38 -10.08
CA PHE A 76 5.09 7.76 -9.70
C PHE A 76 5.44 8.54 -10.94
N SER A 77 5.06 9.81 -10.98
CA SER A 77 5.34 10.70 -12.10
C SER A 77 5.44 12.12 -11.57
N ASP A 78 6.08 13.00 -12.32
CA ASP A 78 5.96 14.44 -12.09
C ASP A 78 4.72 14.99 -12.83
N VAL A 79 4.63 16.30 -13.07
CA VAL A 79 3.46 16.88 -13.76
C VAL A 79 3.34 16.42 -15.23
N ASN A 80 4.45 16.17 -15.93
CA ASN A 80 4.51 15.97 -17.39
C ASN A 80 5.26 14.70 -17.84
N GLY A 81 5.92 14.02 -16.91
CA GLY A 81 6.86 12.94 -17.15
C GLY A 81 6.23 11.56 -17.22
N PRO A 82 6.95 10.57 -17.75
CA PRO A 82 6.49 9.19 -17.81
C PRO A 82 6.30 8.62 -16.39
N ASP A 83 5.49 7.55 -16.30
CA ASP A 83 5.35 6.81 -15.05
C ASP A 83 6.59 5.96 -14.76
N ILE A 84 7.13 6.10 -13.55
CA ILE A 84 8.10 5.21 -12.95
C ILE A 84 7.38 4.22 -12.04
N LEU A 85 7.50 2.93 -12.35
CA LEU A 85 6.88 1.88 -11.56
C LEU A 85 7.82 1.42 -10.45
N THR A 86 7.37 1.50 -9.20
CA THR A 86 8.09 0.94 -8.04
C THR A 86 7.13 0.31 -7.04
N THR A 87 7.65 -0.52 -6.14
CA THR A 87 6.87 -1.14 -5.06
C THR A 87 7.49 -0.68 -3.74
N PRO A 88 6.75 0.05 -2.89
CA PRO A 88 7.21 0.38 -1.54
C PRO A 88 7.57 -0.91 -0.80
N ILE A 89 8.80 -1.02 -0.31
CA ILE A 89 9.26 -2.22 0.38
C ILE A 89 9.03 -2.02 1.88
N SER A 90 8.39 -3.00 2.50
CA SER A 90 8.18 -3.06 3.95
C SER A 90 9.45 -2.77 4.74
N GLY A 91 9.43 -1.76 5.61
CA GLY A 91 10.53 -1.46 6.53
C GLY A 91 11.75 -0.77 5.90
N ASN A 92 11.70 -0.47 4.59
CA ASN A 92 12.75 0.23 3.88
C ASN A 92 12.25 1.58 3.37
N THR A 93 13.17 2.53 3.24
CA THR A 93 12.92 3.77 2.50
C THR A 93 13.21 3.54 1.01
N VAL A 94 12.24 3.82 0.15
CA VAL A 94 12.38 3.79 -1.30
C VAL A 94 12.47 5.23 -1.79
N ASN A 95 13.63 5.60 -2.34
CA ASN A 95 13.80 6.88 -3.01
C ASN A 95 13.44 6.74 -4.49
N VAL A 96 12.47 7.52 -4.96
CA VAL A 96 12.00 7.50 -6.35
C VAL A 96 12.43 8.77 -7.05
N VAL A 97 12.98 8.65 -8.25
CA VAL A 97 13.34 9.79 -9.09
C VAL A 97 12.43 9.77 -10.33
N CYS A 98 11.77 10.89 -10.57
CA CYS A 98 10.93 11.16 -11.74
C CYS A 98 11.69 12.11 -12.69
N ASN A 99 11.40 12.02 -13.98
CA ASN A 99 12.02 12.82 -15.05
C ASN A 99 11.00 13.73 -15.73
#